data_AF-A0A382I6N8-F1
#
_entry.id   AF-A0A382I6N8-F1
#
_cell.length_a   1.000
_cell.length_b   1.000
_cell.length_c   1.000
_cell.angle_alpha   90.00
_cell.angle_beta   90.00
_cell.angle_gamma   90.00
#
_symmetry.space_group_name_H-M   'P 1'
#
loop_
_entity.id
_entity.type
_entity.pdbx_description
1 polymer ?
#
loop_
_entity_poly.entity_id
_entity_poly.type
_entity_poly.pdbx_seq_one_letter_code
_entity_poly.pdbx_strand_id
1 'polypeptide(L)'
;MNFHLKKSLLLGLLFFHLSCSGSNPVSNLLGKISSKVASSKVAQKVGKYLPTSSREFGDIYAMESQVRNHREWVQDKAKELKVTKKILGPLLNKSRQDDFQFYEYVDANLDIMTAAHKNILSNAKTEKKLIIRVQKSKRLDIESIIPGKEKTFRQQFITLDNAIIERKLSYEESILKIEKALGKRDMELVFITKQKDDWFFISQGLFDRRMELQPKINNLTSEVVNAVADSGNYIEIIGIRLNKVERLNRKLDQLDKFFVVIDKIAAKEKGGRVFIRKDHEKKEGYELRFDKSVEAYETHLEDLKMLLSD
;
A
#
# COMPACT_ATOMS: atom_id res chain seq x y z
N MET A 1 -0.38 -20.53 33.56
CA MET A 1 0.68 -19.51 33.65
C MET A 1 0.38 -18.44 32.60
N ASN A 2 0.12 -17.20 33.02
CA ASN A 2 -0.35 -16.10 32.16
C ASN A 2 0.73 -15.69 31.14
N PHE A 3 0.52 -15.99 29.86
CA PHE A 3 1.34 -15.45 28.79
C PHE A 3 0.76 -14.12 28.29
N HIS A 4 1.26 -13.03 28.87
CA HIS A 4 1.19 -11.71 28.26
C HIS A 4 2.08 -11.66 27.01
N LEU A 5 1.56 -12.12 25.88
CA LEU A 5 2.11 -11.77 24.57
C LEU A 5 1.85 -10.27 24.34
N LYS A 6 2.90 -9.46 24.56
CA LYS A 6 2.86 -8.00 24.43
C LYS A 6 2.27 -7.61 23.07
N LYS A 7 1.19 -6.82 23.10
CA LYS A 7 0.66 -6.00 21.98
C LYS A 7 1.75 -5.26 21.17
N SER A 8 2.94 -5.09 21.75
CA SER A 8 4.14 -4.51 21.15
C SER A 8 4.66 -5.25 19.91
N LEU A 9 4.48 -6.57 19.76
CA LEU A 9 5.06 -7.32 18.63
C LEU A 9 4.22 -7.20 17.35
N LEU A 10 2.89 -7.19 17.50
CA LEU A 10 1.92 -6.95 16.42
C LEU A 10 1.98 -5.51 15.89
N LEU A 11 2.19 -4.53 16.78
CA LEU A 11 2.53 -3.16 16.39
C LEU A 11 3.91 -3.12 15.70
N GLY A 12 4.90 -3.87 16.18
CA GLY A 12 6.25 -3.92 15.59
C GLY A 12 6.28 -4.39 14.13
N LEU A 13 5.49 -5.40 13.75
CA LEU A 13 5.41 -5.90 12.36
C LEU A 13 4.60 -4.98 11.43
N LEU A 14 3.54 -4.36 11.94
CA LEU A 14 2.88 -3.23 11.27
C LEU A 14 3.85 -2.07 11.06
N PHE A 15 4.69 -1.74 12.06
CA PHE A 15 5.73 -0.71 11.94
C PHE A 15 6.83 -1.12 10.96
N PHE A 16 7.23 -2.39 10.85
CA PHE A 16 8.27 -2.82 9.90
C PHE A 16 7.81 -2.72 8.43
N HIS A 17 6.56 -3.04 8.12
CA HIS A 17 6.00 -2.82 6.78
C HIS A 17 5.67 -1.34 6.51
N LEU A 18 5.31 -0.55 7.52
CA LEU A 18 5.15 0.90 7.44
C LEU A 18 6.48 1.69 7.44
N SER A 19 7.59 1.04 7.82
CA SER A 19 8.93 1.66 7.83
C SER A 19 9.76 1.33 6.59
N CYS A 20 9.35 0.34 5.78
CA CYS A 20 9.90 0.08 4.44
C CYS A 20 9.02 0.62 3.30
N SER A 21 7.80 1.05 3.63
CA SER A 21 6.90 1.83 2.77
C SER A 21 6.52 3.05 3.59
N GLY A 22 7.24 4.16 3.46
CA GLY A 22 7.01 5.42 4.19
C GLY A 22 5.74 6.13 3.73
N SER A 23 4.63 5.41 3.76
CA SER A 23 3.29 5.88 3.57
C SER A 23 2.56 5.83 4.90
N ASN A 24 2.16 7.00 5.39
CA ASN A 24 1.27 7.14 6.54
C ASN A 24 -0.02 6.33 6.29
N PRO A 25 -0.36 5.30 7.09
CA PRO A 25 -1.48 4.40 6.80
C PRO A 25 -2.83 5.13 6.75
N VAL A 26 -2.94 6.26 7.47
CA VAL A 26 -4.13 7.13 7.48
C VAL A 26 -4.34 7.85 6.14
N SER A 27 -3.26 8.21 5.44
CA SER A 27 -3.34 8.95 4.17
C SER A 27 -3.73 8.07 2.98
N ASN A 28 -3.30 6.81 3.00
CA ASN A 28 -3.72 5.81 2.01
C ASN A 28 -5.14 5.30 2.26
N LEU A 29 -5.64 5.36 3.50
CA LEU A 29 -7.00 4.92 3.81
C LEU A 29 -8.07 5.95 3.39
N LEU A 30 -7.80 7.25 3.59
CA LEU A 30 -8.77 8.32 3.29
C LEU A 30 -8.90 8.61 1.78
N GLY A 31 -7.85 8.35 0.99
CA GLY A 31 -7.91 8.44 -0.48
C GLY A 31 -8.61 7.26 -1.18
N LYS A 32 -9.00 6.21 -0.44
CA LYS A 32 -9.50 4.93 -0.97
C LYS A 32 -11.02 4.77 -1.00
N ILE A 33 -11.80 5.78 -0.61
CA ILE A 33 -13.26 5.71 -0.73
C ILE A 33 -13.66 6.18 -2.14
N SER A 34 -13.33 5.35 -3.14
CA SER A 34 -13.94 5.44 -4.47
C SER A 34 -15.33 4.82 -4.43
N SER A 35 -16.25 5.44 -5.18
CA SER A 35 -17.71 5.37 -5.07
C SER A 35 -18.37 4.06 -5.52
N LYS A 36 -17.74 2.89 -5.30
CA LYS A 36 -18.35 1.57 -5.51
C LYS A 36 -18.16 0.58 -4.34
N VAL A 37 -17.46 0.96 -3.26
CA VAL A 37 -17.32 0.15 -2.03
C VAL A 37 -17.89 0.90 -0.82
N ALA A 38 -18.99 1.63 -1.01
CA ALA A 38 -19.66 2.36 0.05
C ALA A 38 -20.45 1.46 1.03
N SER A 39 -20.47 0.13 0.86
CA SER A 39 -21.30 -0.76 1.69
C SER A 39 -20.58 -1.88 2.44
N SER A 40 -19.25 -1.92 2.50
CA SER A 40 -18.61 -2.88 3.40
C SER A 40 -18.73 -2.34 4.83
N LYS A 41 -19.56 -3.00 5.65
CA LYS A 41 -19.68 -2.74 7.11
C LYS A 41 -18.31 -2.70 7.80
N VAL A 42 -17.28 -3.30 7.20
CA VAL A 42 -15.89 -3.32 7.65
C VAL A 42 -15.21 -1.96 7.50
N ALA A 43 -15.38 -1.24 6.39
CA ALA A 43 -14.77 0.09 6.20
C ALA A 43 -15.33 1.13 7.19
N GLN A 44 -16.64 1.10 7.45
CA GLN A 44 -17.27 1.93 8.49
C GLN A 44 -16.82 1.54 9.90
N LYS A 45 -16.56 0.25 10.15
CA LYS A 45 -16.09 -0.24 11.46
C LYS A 45 -14.64 0.16 11.72
N VAL A 46 -13.76 0.06 10.71
CA VAL A 46 -12.35 0.50 10.79
C VAL A 46 -12.24 2.01 10.92
N GLY A 47 -13.05 2.80 10.20
CA GLY A 47 -13.09 4.26 10.32
C GLY A 47 -13.44 4.77 11.72
N LYS A 48 -14.19 3.98 12.51
CA LYS A 48 -14.58 4.29 13.90
C LYS A 48 -13.45 4.09 14.93
N TYR A 49 -12.41 3.33 14.57
CA TYR A 49 -11.26 3.04 15.44
C TYR A 49 -9.97 3.74 14.99
N LEU A 50 -10.02 4.50 13.90
CA LEU A 50 -8.95 5.42 13.56
C LEU A 50 -8.98 6.59 14.54
N PRO A 51 -7.84 6.98 15.13
CA PRO A 51 -7.79 8.21 15.89
C PRO A 51 -8.31 9.35 15.01
N THR A 52 -9.36 10.03 15.47
CA THR A 52 -9.72 11.38 15.02
C THR A 52 -8.63 12.34 15.52
N SER A 53 -7.39 12.13 15.09
CA SER A 53 -6.31 13.03 15.43
C SER A 53 -6.48 14.27 14.57
N SER A 54 -6.77 15.42 15.18
CA SER A 54 -6.04 16.62 14.76
C SER A 54 -4.57 16.18 14.67
N ARG A 55 -3.95 16.17 13.48
CA ARG A 55 -2.57 15.66 13.35
C ARG A 55 -1.66 16.46 14.29
N GLU A 56 -1.30 15.89 15.42
CA GLU A 56 -0.43 16.57 16.38
C GLU A 56 1.01 16.41 15.91
N PHE A 57 1.53 17.44 15.25
CA PHE A 57 2.97 17.58 15.04
C PHE A 57 3.62 18.03 16.35
N GLY A 58 3.69 17.12 17.33
CA GLY A 58 4.16 17.41 18.69
C GLY A 58 5.67 17.64 18.79
N ASP A 59 6.44 17.18 17.80
CA ASP A 59 7.88 17.38 17.71
C ASP A 59 8.36 17.51 16.26
N ILE A 60 9.66 17.80 16.12
CA ILE A 60 10.32 17.93 14.82
C ILE A 60 10.38 16.59 14.06
N TYR A 61 10.41 15.46 14.75
CA TYR A 61 10.52 14.13 14.13
C TYR A 61 9.20 13.71 13.48
N ALA A 62 8.05 14.08 14.06
CA ALA A 62 6.74 13.92 13.47
C ALA A 62 6.62 14.73 12.17
N MET A 63 7.11 15.97 12.16
CA MET A 63 7.17 16.82 10.95
C MET A 63 8.08 16.20 9.88
N GLU A 64 9.25 15.69 10.26
CA GLU A 64 10.17 15.01 9.34
C GLU A 64 9.58 13.76 8.70
N SER A 65 8.91 12.93 9.52
CA SER A 65 8.21 11.75 9.06
C SER A 65 7.17 12.11 8.00
N GLN A 66 6.40 13.16 8.25
CA GLN A 66 5.39 13.62 7.30
C GLN A 66 6.00 14.15 5.99
N VAL A 67 7.11 14.88 6.05
CA VAL A 67 7.84 15.29 4.83
C VAL A 67 8.32 14.07 4.04
N ARG A 68 8.78 13.00 4.69
CA ARG A 68 9.14 11.75 4.00
C ARG A 68 7.91 11.17 3.29
N ASN A 69 6.77 11.07 3.97
CA ASN A 69 5.51 10.59 3.39
C ASN A 69 5.09 11.39 2.15
N HIS A 70 5.26 12.72 2.17
CA HIS A 70 4.96 13.56 1.01
C HIS A 70 5.92 13.34 -0.14
N ARG A 71 7.22 13.19 0.13
CA ARG A 71 8.23 12.96 -0.90
C ARG A 71 8.03 11.61 -1.59
N GLU A 72 7.69 10.57 -0.84
CA GLU A 72 7.37 9.26 -1.41
C GLU A 72 6.15 9.34 -2.32
N TRP A 73 5.06 9.98 -1.86
CA TRP A 73 3.88 10.20 -2.69
C TRP A 73 4.21 10.94 -4.00
N VAL A 74 5.01 12.02 -3.93
CA VAL A 74 5.41 12.79 -5.12
C VAL A 74 6.22 11.94 -6.10
N GLN A 75 7.16 11.15 -5.60
CA GLN A 75 8.00 10.30 -6.43
C GLN A 75 7.20 9.20 -7.13
N ASP A 76 6.26 8.61 -6.42
CA ASP A 76 5.41 7.55 -6.95
C ASP A 76 4.43 8.10 -8.00
N LYS A 77 3.70 9.18 -7.67
CA LYS A 77 2.75 9.82 -8.58
C LYS A 77 3.40 10.50 -9.78
N ALA A 78 4.66 10.93 -9.70
CA ALA A 78 5.39 11.42 -10.87
C ALA A 78 5.50 10.37 -11.97
N LYS A 79 5.78 9.11 -11.60
CA LYS A 79 5.91 8.00 -12.54
C LYS A 79 4.55 7.64 -13.13
N GLU A 80 3.52 7.57 -12.30
CA GLU A 80 2.15 7.31 -12.75
C GLU A 80 1.66 8.39 -13.72
N LEU A 81 1.73 9.67 -13.34
CA LEU A 81 1.29 10.79 -14.18
C LEU A 81 1.95 10.79 -15.56
N LYS A 82 3.27 10.55 -15.61
CA LYS A 82 4.01 10.48 -16.88
C LYS A 82 3.48 9.37 -17.78
N VAL A 83 3.22 8.19 -17.20
CA VAL A 83 2.73 7.01 -17.94
C VAL A 83 1.27 7.22 -18.36
N THR A 84 0.43 7.76 -17.49
CA THR A 84 -0.97 8.12 -17.80
C THR A 84 -1.06 9.08 -18.99
N LYS A 85 -0.28 10.18 -18.99
CA LYS A 85 -0.23 11.12 -20.12
C LYS A 85 0.18 10.43 -21.42
N LYS A 86 1.20 9.56 -21.38
CA LYS A 86 1.68 8.81 -22.55
C LYS A 86 0.59 7.90 -23.12
N ILE A 87 -0.15 7.21 -22.26
CA ILE A 87 -1.15 6.22 -22.66
C ILE A 87 -2.43 6.88 -23.18
N LEU A 88 -2.84 8.00 -22.59
CA LEU A 88 -3.99 8.76 -23.06
C LEU A 88 -3.67 9.56 -24.32
N GLY A 89 -2.41 9.91 -24.58
CA GLY A 89 -2.00 10.72 -25.73
C GLY A 89 -2.59 10.30 -27.08
N PRO A 90 -2.45 9.04 -27.51
CA PRO A 90 -3.06 8.57 -28.75
C PRO A 90 -4.59 8.72 -28.79
N LEU A 91 -5.26 8.44 -27.67
CA LEU A 91 -6.71 8.58 -27.55
C LEU A 91 -7.13 10.05 -27.66
N LEU A 92 -6.45 10.94 -26.94
CA LEU A 92 -6.70 12.38 -26.96
C LEU A 92 -6.45 12.98 -28.34
N ASN A 93 -5.38 12.56 -29.02
CA ASN A 93 -5.08 13.03 -30.37
C ASN A 93 -6.19 12.69 -31.36
N LYS A 94 -6.77 11.49 -31.27
CA LYS A 94 -7.94 11.10 -32.08
C LYS A 94 -9.18 11.92 -31.69
N SER A 95 -9.46 12.04 -30.40
CA SER A 95 -10.62 12.77 -29.90
C SER A 95 -10.59 14.27 -30.22
N ARG A 96 -9.43 14.89 -30.47
CA ARG A 96 -9.38 16.30 -30.91
C ARG A 96 -10.24 16.60 -32.13
N GLN A 97 -10.40 15.63 -33.03
CA GLN A 97 -11.21 15.76 -34.24
C GLN A 97 -12.58 15.13 -34.07
N ASP A 98 -12.63 13.91 -33.50
CA ASP A 98 -13.84 13.09 -33.49
C ASP A 98 -14.78 13.39 -32.30
N ASP A 99 -14.24 13.90 -31.19
CA ASP A 99 -15.00 14.20 -29.97
C ASP A 99 -14.23 15.20 -29.09
N PHE A 100 -14.34 16.47 -29.48
CA PHE A 100 -13.59 17.55 -28.83
C PHE A 100 -13.97 17.74 -27.36
N GLN A 101 -15.23 17.49 -26.99
CA GLN A 101 -15.68 17.63 -25.60
C GLN A 101 -14.97 16.64 -24.67
N PHE A 102 -14.81 15.38 -25.11
CA PHE A 102 -14.04 14.41 -24.35
C PHE A 102 -12.55 14.77 -24.27
N TYR A 103 -11.98 15.23 -25.38
CA TYR A 103 -10.60 15.72 -25.41
C TYR A 103 -10.40 16.80 -24.33
N GLU A 104 -11.19 17.88 -24.39
CA GLU A 104 -11.09 19.01 -23.49
C GLU A 104 -11.27 18.59 -22.02
N TYR A 105 -12.25 17.72 -21.76
CA TYR A 105 -12.53 17.25 -20.41
C TYR A 105 -11.37 16.44 -19.80
N VAL A 106 -10.78 15.51 -20.57
CA VAL A 106 -9.67 14.69 -20.07
C VAL A 106 -8.38 15.50 -19.97
N ASP A 107 -8.11 16.37 -20.95
CA ASP A 107 -6.93 17.25 -20.98
C ASP A 107 -6.92 18.19 -19.77
N ALA A 108 -8.05 18.85 -19.48
CA ALA A 108 -8.19 19.71 -18.31
C ALA A 108 -7.94 18.97 -16.98
N ASN A 109 -8.39 17.71 -16.86
CA ASN A 109 -8.13 16.91 -15.66
C ASN A 109 -6.65 16.47 -15.56
N LEU A 110 -5.97 16.20 -16.68
CA LEU A 110 -4.53 15.94 -16.69
C LEU A 110 -3.72 17.17 -16.27
N ASP A 111 -4.17 18.36 -16.63
CA ASP A 111 -3.56 19.62 -16.21
C ASP A 111 -3.76 19.88 -14.72
N ILE A 112 -4.96 19.62 -14.17
CA ILE A 112 -5.21 19.68 -12.72
C ILE A 112 -4.27 18.73 -11.97
N MET A 113 -4.14 17.49 -12.43
CA MET A 113 -3.21 16.51 -11.83
C MET A 113 -1.76 17.02 -11.86
N THR A 114 -1.34 17.64 -12.97
CA THR A 114 0.01 18.18 -13.13
C THR A 114 0.26 19.35 -12.19
N ALA A 115 -0.69 20.27 -12.09
CA ALA A 115 -0.63 21.41 -11.19
C ALA A 115 -0.60 20.97 -9.72
N ALA A 116 -1.46 20.02 -9.34
CA ALA A 116 -1.48 19.42 -8.00
C ALA A 116 -0.12 18.80 -7.64
N HIS A 117 0.44 17.97 -8.52
CA HIS A 117 1.75 17.35 -8.32
C HIS A 117 2.87 18.39 -8.11
N LYS A 118 2.93 19.42 -8.97
CA LYS A 118 3.91 20.51 -8.87
C LYS A 118 3.78 21.27 -7.56
N ASN A 119 2.56 21.58 -7.14
CA ASN A 119 2.29 22.31 -5.90
C ASN A 119 2.67 21.50 -4.66
N ILE A 120 2.34 20.20 -4.63
CA ILE A 120 2.74 19.31 -3.54
C ILE A 120 4.26 19.23 -3.42
N LEU A 121 4.97 19.05 -4.54
CA LEU A 121 6.43 19.04 -4.54
C LEU A 121 7.03 20.35 -4.01
N SER A 122 6.46 21.49 -4.38
CA SER A 122 6.91 22.81 -3.89
C SER A 122 6.69 22.96 -2.38
N ASN A 123 5.49 22.60 -1.89
CA ASN A 123 5.15 22.68 -0.47
C ASN A 123 6.02 21.74 0.37
N ALA A 124 6.19 20.48 -0.06
CA ALA A 124 7.04 19.51 0.63
C ALA A 124 8.52 19.94 0.69
N LYS A 125 9.02 20.63 -0.36
CA LYS A 125 10.36 21.25 -0.32
C LYS A 125 10.42 22.38 0.70
N THR A 126 9.35 23.16 0.83
CA THR A 126 9.28 24.28 1.78
C THR A 126 9.20 23.77 3.22
N GLU A 127 8.39 22.76 3.50
CA GLU A 127 8.36 22.06 4.79
C GLU A 127 9.73 21.53 5.20
N LYS A 128 10.43 20.85 4.28
CA LYS A 128 11.80 20.38 4.53
C LYS A 128 12.74 21.53 4.91
N LYS A 129 12.64 22.69 4.25
CA LYS A 129 13.46 23.87 4.58
C LYS A 129 13.14 24.42 5.98
N LEU A 130 11.87 24.42 6.39
CA LEU A 130 11.45 24.83 7.74
C LEU A 130 12.09 23.92 8.79
N ILE A 131 12.00 22.60 8.60
CA ILE A 131 12.59 21.62 9.51
C ILE A 131 14.10 21.83 9.65
N ILE A 132 14.82 21.93 8.52
CA ILE A 132 16.27 22.13 8.52
C ILE A 132 16.66 23.41 9.27
N ARG A 133 15.85 24.49 9.16
CA ARG A 133 16.13 25.74 9.87
C ARG A 133 16.02 25.58 11.39
N VAL A 134 15.00 24.87 11.87
CA VAL A 134 14.83 24.56 13.30
C VAL A 134 16.02 23.71 13.77
N GLN A 135 16.33 22.61 13.09
CA GLN A 135 17.39 21.69 13.48
C GLN A 135 18.79 22.30 13.51
N LYS A 136 19.08 23.25 12.61
CA LYS A 136 20.39 23.91 12.55
C LYS A 136 20.61 24.93 13.66
N SER A 137 19.54 25.38 14.33
CA SER A 137 19.64 26.40 15.37
C SER A 137 19.43 25.78 16.74
N LYS A 138 20.40 25.97 17.65
CA LYS A 138 20.24 25.59 19.06
C LYS A 138 19.21 26.46 19.81
N ARG A 139 18.74 27.55 19.20
CA ARG A 139 17.84 28.55 19.81
C ARG A 139 16.41 28.50 19.27
N LEU A 140 16.14 27.67 18.27
CA LEU A 140 14.82 27.55 17.67
C LEU A 140 14.24 26.18 18.02
N ASP A 141 12.96 26.16 18.29
CA ASP A 141 12.12 24.98 18.34
C ASP A 141 10.94 25.14 17.37
N ILE A 142 10.02 24.18 17.39
CA ILE A 142 8.86 24.19 16.50
C ILE A 142 7.82 25.26 16.87
N GLU A 143 7.82 25.74 18.13
CA GLU A 143 6.91 26.79 18.61
C GLU A 143 7.51 28.20 18.46
N SER A 144 8.77 28.29 18.08
CA SER A 144 9.43 29.56 17.77
C SER A 144 8.74 30.27 16.61
N ILE A 145 8.51 31.57 16.77
CA ILE A 145 7.94 32.44 15.73
C ILE A 145 8.96 32.56 14.59
N ILE A 146 8.49 32.39 13.35
CA ILE A 146 9.36 32.54 12.17
C ILE A 146 9.69 34.02 11.99
N PRO A 147 10.98 34.42 11.89
CA PRO A 147 11.35 35.81 11.66
C PRO A 147 10.63 36.43 10.45
N GLY A 148 10.02 37.59 10.66
CA GLY A 148 9.24 38.30 9.64
C GLY A 148 7.86 37.70 9.35
N LYS A 149 7.37 36.78 10.19
CA LYS A 149 6.01 36.21 10.11
C LYS A 149 5.36 36.18 11.48
N GLU A 150 4.03 36.09 11.49
CA GLU A 150 3.24 35.95 12.72
C GLU A 150 3.07 34.48 13.16
N LYS A 151 3.42 33.52 12.28
CA LYS A 151 3.23 32.08 12.54
C LYS A 151 4.47 31.43 13.14
N THR A 152 4.27 30.45 14.00
CA THR A 152 5.33 29.52 14.44
C THR A 152 5.76 28.57 13.33
N PHE A 153 6.90 27.90 13.49
CA PHE A 153 7.33 26.85 12.56
C PHE A 153 6.29 25.74 12.42
N ARG A 154 5.70 25.29 13.53
CA ARG A 154 4.64 24.29 13.56
C ARG A 154 3.38 24.76 12.83
N GLN A 155 2.90 25.97 13.09
CA GLN A 155 1.71 26.51 12.42
C GLN A 155 1.91 26.66 10.91
N GLN A 156 3.09 27.13 10.48
CA GLN A 156 3.43 27.24 9.07
C GLN A 156 3.52 25.86 8.40
N PHE A 157 4.04 24.85 9.10
CA PHE A 157 4.07 23.47 8.63
C PHE A 157 2.67 22.91 8.46
N ILE A 158 1.80 23.04 9.46
CA ILE A 158 0.39 22.59 9.38
C ILE A 158 -0.33 23.25 8.20
N THR A 159 -0.10 24.54 7.96
CA THR A 159 -0.67 25.24 6.79
C THR A 159 -0.25 24.59 5.47
N LEU A 160 1.03 24.17 5.36
CA LEU A 160 1.56 23.51 4.16
C LEU A 160 1.05 22.08 4.02
N ASP A 161 0.99 21.30 5.12
CA ASP A 161 0.47 19.92 5.14
C ASP A 161 -1.00 19.91 4.71
N ASN A 162 -1.82 20.82 5.25
CA ASN A 162 -3.23 20.94 4.85
C ASN A 162 -3.37 21.25 3.35
N ALA A 163 -2.59 22.20 2.83
CA ALA A 163 -2.58 22.50 1.40
C ALA A 163 -2.13 21.28 0.57
N ILE A 164 -1.16 20.49 1.05
CA ILE A 164 -0.75 19.24 0.38
C ILE A 164 -1.91 18.23 0.36
N ILE A 165 -2.63 18.05 1.46
CA ILE A 165 -3.78 17.15 1.53
C ILE A 165 -4.85 17.54 0.52
N GLU A 166 -5.22 18.82 0.46
CA GLU A 166 -6.21 19.32 -0.51
C GLU A 166 -5.77 19.05 -1.95
N ARG A 167 -4.48 19.25 -2.27
CA ARG A 167 -3.96 18.96 -3.61
C ARG A 167 -3.92 17.46 -3.91
N LYS A 168 -3.69 16.60 -2.92
CA LYS A 168 -3.79 15.14 -3.09
C LYS A 168 -5.24 14.74 -3.42
N LEU A 169 -6.23 15.31 -2.71
CA LEU A 169 -7.65 15.08 -3.00
C LEU A 169 -8.00 15.53 -4.42
N SER A 170 -7.60 16.74 -4.81
CA SER A 170 -7.82 17.23 -6.17
C SER A 170 -7.18 16.34 -7.25
N TYR A 171 -5.99 15.79 -6.99
CA TYR A 171 -5.34 14.85 -7.89
C TYR A 171 -6.16 13.56 -8.08
N GLU A 172 -6.62 12.95 -6.98
CA GLU A 172 -7.43 11.72 -7.02
C GLU A 172 -8.82 11.96 -7.65
N GLU A 173 -9.46 13.10 -7.37
CA GLU A 173 -10.72 13.49 -8.01
C GLU A 173 -10.58 13.60 -9.54
N SER A 174 -9.49 14.18 -10.03
CA SER A 174 -9.23 14.26 -11.47
C SER A 174 -8.99 12.88 -12.09
N ILE A 175 -8.34 11.95 -11.39
CA ILE A 175 -8.24 10.56 -11.85
C ILE A 175 -9.64 9.94 -11.96
N LEU A 176 -10.49 10.07 -10.94
CA LEU A 176 -11.85 9.51 -10.96
C LEU A 176 -12.69 10.09 -12.11
N LYS A 177 -12.52 11.38 -12.41
CA LYS A 177 -13.18 12.03 -13.55
C LYS A 177 -12.73 11.44 -14.89
N ILE A 178 -11.42 11.23 -15.06
CA ILE A 178 -10.86 10.59 -16.25
C ILE A 178 -11.35 9.14 -16.38
N GLU A 179 -11.29 8.35 -15.29
CA GLU A 179 -11.79 6.97 -15.24
C GLU A 179 -13.28 6.91 -15.66
N LYS A 180 -14.12 7.80 -15.13
CA LYS A 180 -15.55 7.90 -15.51
C LYS A 180 -15.74 8.28 -16.98
N ALA A 181 -14.93 9.21 -17.51
CA ALA A 181 -15.01 9.61 -18.91
C ALA A 181 -14.62 8.46 -19.87
N LEU A 182 -13.63 7.66 -19.49
CA LEU A 182 -13.22 6.47 -20.23
C LEU A 182 -14.26 5.35 -20.12
N GLY A 183 -14.87 5.17 -18.94
CA GLY A 183 -15.92 4.17 -18.73
C GLY A 183 -17.14 4.37 -19.62
N LYS A 184 -17.47 5.62 -20.01
CA LYS A 184 -18.52 5.91 -21.01
C LYS A 184 -18.19 5.44 -22.43
N ARG A 185 -16.95 4.98 -22.66
CA ARG A 185 -16.45 4.46 -23.94
C ARG A 185 -16.01 3.00 -23.83
N ASP A 186 -16.49 2.28 -22.80
CA ASP A 186 -16.10 0.90 -22.50
C ASP A 186 -14.59 0.73 -22.37
N MET A 187 -13.94 1.70 -21.71
CA MET A 187 -12.52 1.66 -21.41
C MET A 187 -12.28 1.87 -19.91
N GLU A 188 -11.28 1.16 -19.39
CA GLU A 188 -10.79 1.30 -18.03
C GLU A 188 -9.38 1.88 -18.04
N LEU A 189 -9.12 2.84 -17.16
CA LEU A 189 -7.76 3.25 -16.83
C LEU A 189 -7.29 2.48 -15.60
N VAL A 190 -6.49 1.44 -15.83
CA VAL A 190 -6.05 0.55 -14.76
C VAL A 190 -4.74 1.05 -14.19
N PHE A 191 -4.72 1.27 -12.87
CA PHE A 191 -3.51 1.55 -12.09
C PHE A 191 -3.08 0.27 -11.35
N ILE A 192 -1.93 -0.29 -11.71
CA ILE A 192 -1.43 -1.55 -11.12
C ILE A 192 -1.20 -1.41 -9.61
N THR A 193 -0.83 -0.22 -9.15
CA THR A 193 -0.67 0.11 -7.72
C THR A 193 -1.99 0.00 -6.97
N LYS A 194 -3.11 0.47 -7.55
CA LYS A 194 -4.46 0.31 -6.95
C LYS A 194 -4.86 -1.16 -6.86
N GLN A 195 -4.51 -1.98 -7.85
CA GLN A 195 -4.81 -3.42 -7.81
C GLN A 195 -3.98 -4.17 -6.75
N LYS A 196 -2.70 -3.80 -6.62
CA LYS A 196 -1.83 -4.34 -5.57
C LYS A 196 -2.40 -4.09 -4.18
N ASP A 197 -2.99 -2.92 -3.97
CA ASP A 197 -3.57 -2.56 -2.68
C ASP A 197 -4.73 -3.48 -2.28
N ASP A 198 -5.57 -3.92 -3.22
CA ASP A 198 -6.64 -4.88 -2.95
C ASP A 198 -6.07 -6.27 -2.64
N TRP A 199 -5.04 -6.66 -3.38
CA TRP A 199 -4.32 -7.94 -3.19
C TRP A 199 -3.52 -8.03 -1.91
N PHE A 200 -3.05 -6.89 -1.40
CA PHE A 200 -2.33 -6.83 -0.13
C PHE A 200 -3.19 -7.38 1.01
N PHE A 201 -4.47 -7.04 1.09
CA PHE A 201 -5.33 -7.54 2.16
C PHE A 201 -5.57 -9.05 2.07
N ILE A 202 -5.72 -9.57 0.85
CA ILE A 202 -5.89 -11.00 0.60
C ILE A 202 -4.63 -11.76 1.04
N SER A 203 -3.47 -11.34 0.53
CA SER A 203 -2.18 -11.98 0.84
C SER A 203 -1.81 -11.86 2.33
N GLN A 204 -2.12 -10.73 2.97
CA GLN A 204 -1.91 -10.58 4.41
C GLN A 204 -2.80 -11.53 5.22
N GLY A 205 -4.08 -11.69 4.86
CA GLY A 205 -4.97 -12.63 5.53
C GLY A 205 -4.52 -14.08 5.42
N LEU A 206 -3.93 -14.46 4.28
CA LEU A 206 -3.32 -15.78 4.09
C LEU A 206 -2.08 -15.97 4.97
N PHE A 207 -1.21 -14.96 5.04
CA PHE A 207 -0.04 -14.97 5.90
C PHE A 207 -0.40 -15.06 7.38
N ASP A 208 -1.41 -14.30 7.83
CA ASP A 208 -1.87 -14.33 9.21
C ASP A 208 -2.40 -15.73 9.59
N ARG A 209 -3.20 -16.37 8.73
CA ARG A 209 -3.65 -17.77 8.90
C ARG A 209 -2.47 -18.75 8.99
N ARG A 210 -1.40 -18.51 8.22
CA ARG A 210 -0.16 -19.31 8.31
C ARG A 210 0.50 -19.16 9.68
N MET A 211 0.58 -17.94 10.20
CA MET A 211 1.21 -17.65 11.49
C MET A 211 0.48 -18.31 12.66
N GLU A 212 -0.83 -18.51 12.57
CA GLU A 212 -1.60 -19.27 13.55
C GLU A 212 -1.14 -20.74 13.69
N LEU A 213 -0.54 -21.31 12.64
CA LEU A 213 -0.04 -22.69 12.63
C LEU A 213 1.40 -22.80 13.16
N GLN A 214 2.10 -21.68 13.31
CA GLN A 214 3.51 -21.67 13.72
C GLN A 214 3.77 -22.36 15.07
N PRO A 215 2.93 -22.19 16.12
CA PRO A 215 3.13 -22.91 17.37
C PRO A 215 3.09 -24.43 17.20
N LYS A 216 2.18 -24.95 16.35
CA LYS A 216 2.08 -26.39 16.09
C LYS A 216 3.29 -26.93 15.33
N ILE A 217 3.83 -26.15 14.39
CA ILE A 217 5.07 -26.50 13.68
C ILE A 217 6.25 -26.57 14.66
N ASN A 218 6.34 -25.61 15.58
CA ASN A 218 7.38 -25.58 16.61
C ASN A 218 7.28 -26.78 17.57
N ASN A 219 6.05 -27.16 17.94
CA ASN A 219 5.80 -28.37 18.74
C ASN A 219 6.27 -29.63 18.02
N LEU A 220 5.85 -29.82 16.75
CA LEU A 220 6.28 -30.97 15.94
C LEU A 220 7.79 -31.06 15.80
N THR A 221 8.45 -29.92 15.61
CA THR A 221 9.93 -29.85 15.55
C THR A 221 10.56 -30.30 16.88
N SER A 222 9.97 -29.89 18.00
CA SER A 222 10.44 -30.27 19.34
C SER A 222 10.23 -31.76 19.62
N GLU A 223 9.11 -32.33 19.16
CA GLU A 223 8.84 -33.77 19.23
C GLU A 223 9.88 -34.59 18.48
N VAL A 224 10.30 -34.16 17.29
CA VAL A 224 11.40 -34.82 16.55
C VAL A 224 12.70 -34.78 17.36
N VAL A 225 13.06 -33.63 17.92
CA VAL A 225 14.30 -33.47 18.72
C VAL A 225 14.28 -34.41 19.93
N ASN A 226 13.16 -34.48 20.64
CA ASN A 226 13.01 -35.39 21.78
C ASN A 226 13.04 -36.86 21.35
N ALA A 227 12.35 -37.21 20.27
CA ALA A 227 12.34 -38.58 19.76
C ALA A 227 13.74 -39.06 19.35
N VAL A 228 14.55 -38.19 18.74
CA VAL A 228 15.96 -38.48 18.39
C VAL A 228 16.80 -38.82 19.62
N ALA A 229 16.52 -38.18 20.77
CA ALA A 229 17.20 -38.49 22.02
C ALA A 229 16.81 -39.86 22.60
N ASP A 230 15.58 -40.33 22.34
CA ASP A 230 15.02 -41.56 22.93
C ASP A 230 15.18 -42.82 22.03
N SER A 231 15.71 -42.69 20.80
CA SER A 231 16.08 -43.80 19.88
C SER A 231 14.98 -44.82 19.55
N GLY A 232 13.74 -44.35 19.31
CA GLY A 232 12.59 -45.20 18.96
C GLY A 232 12.18 -45.18 17.47
N ASN A 233 11.44 -46.21 17.04
CA ASN A 233 10.87 -46.35 15.68
C ASN A 233 9.89 -45.21 15.30
N TYR A 234 9.41 -44.47 16.31
CA TYR A 234 8.54 -43.29 16.18
C TYR A 234 9.25 -42.08 15.51
N ILE A 235 10.58 -42.03 15.54
CA ILE A 235 11.38 -40.97 14.90
C ILE A 235 11.13 -40.91 13.39
N GLU A 236 11.04 -42.06 12.71
CA GLU A 236 10.89 -42.09 11.25
C GLU A 236 9.55 -41.49 10.82
N ILE A 237 8.48 -41.81 11.56
CA ILE A 237 7.12 -41.30 11.29
C ILE A 237 7.05 -39.78 11.50
N ILE A 238 7.55 -39.26 12.63
CA ILE A 238 7.54 -37.81 12.89
C ILE A 238 8.49 -37.09 11.93
N GLY A 239 9.64 -37.67 11.60
CA GLY A 239 10.59 -37.12 10.64
C GLY A 239 10.00 -36.97 9.24
N ILE A 240 9.25 -37.97 8.74
CA ILE A 240 8.53 -37.88 7.46
C ILE A 240 7.46 -36.77 7.52
N ARG A 241 6.72 -36.66 8.63
CA ARG A 241 5.71 -35.63 8.84
C ARG A 241 6.34 -34.22 8.82
N LEU A 242 7.44 -34.02 9.54
CA LEU A 242 8.18 -32.75 9.58
C LEU A 242 8.72 -32.37 8.20
N ASN A 243 9.28 -33.33 7.44
CA ASN A 243 9.74 -33.10 6.07
C ASN A 243 8.61 -32.63 5.14
N LYS A 244 7.39 -33.17 5.28
CA LYS A 244 6.22 -32.71 4.51
C LYS A 244 5.83 -31.28 4.91
N VAL A 245 5.82 -30.97 6.20
CA VAL A 245 5.56 -29.61 6.72
C VAL A 245 6.59 -28.61 6.18
N GLU A 246 7.88 -28.95 6.20
CA GLU A 246 8.94 -28.08 5.68
C GLU A 246 8.78 -27.84 4.17
N ARG A 247 8.46 -28.87 3.39
CA ARG A 247 8.19 -28.73 1.95
C ARG A 247 7.02 -27.79 1.68
N LEU A 248 5.94 -27.87 2.44
CA LEU A 248 4.80 -26.95 2.32
C LEU A 248 5.19 -25.52 2.70
N ASN A 249 5.93 -25.33 3.80
CA ASN A 249 6.43 -24.01 4.19
C ASN A 249 7.29 -23.36 3.11
N ARG A 250 8.18 -24.11 2.46
CA ARG A 250 8.98 -23.59 1.34
C ARG A 250 8.12 -23.14 0.16
N LYS A 251 7.00 -23.83 -0.13
CA LYS A 251 6.05 -23.41 -1.17
C LYS A 251 5.31 -22.13 -0.76
N LEU A 252 4.84 -22.05 0.49
CA LEU A 252 4.21 -20.85 1.04
C LEU A 252 5.15 -19.63 1.00
N ASP A 253 6.44 -19.82 1.35
CA ASP A 253 7.46 -18.75 1.25
C ASP A 253 7.66 -18.24 -0.18
N GLN A 254 7.56 -19.12 -1.19
CA GLN A 254 7.64 -18.73 -2.59
C GLN A 254 6.43 -17.89 -3.00
N LEU A 255 5.24 -18.25 -2.54
CA LEU A 255 4.02 -17.48 -2.79
C LEU A 255 4.05 -16.12 -2.08
N ASP A 256 4.52 -16.05 -0.83
CA ASP A 256 4.71 -14.79 -0.10
C ASP A 256 5.64 -13.85 -0.88
N LYS A 257 6.77 -14.37 -1.38
CA LYS A 257 7.70 -13.59 -2.22
C LYS A 257 7.05 -13.11 -3.51
N PHE A 258 6.22 -13.94 -4.14
CA PHE A 258 5.50 -13.58 -5.35
C PHE A 258 4.50 -12.43 -5.11
N PHE A 259 3.70 -12.51 -4.04
CA PHE A 259 2.74 -11.46 -3.69
C PHE A 259 3.40 -10.09 -3.45
N VAL A 260 4.61 -10.08 -2.88
CA VAL A 260 5.37 -8.82 -2.66
C VAL A 260 5.74 -8.11 -3.96
N VAL A 261 5.99 -8.85 -5.05
CA VAL A 261 6.54 -8.34 -6.31
C VAL A 261 5.58 -8.36 -7.50
N ILE A 262 4.33 -8.77 -7.30
CA ILE A 262 3.34 -8.93 -8.38
C ILE A 262 3.10 -7.65 -9.18
N ASP A 263 3.16 -6.49 -8.54
CA ASP A 263 3.04 -5.18 -9.19
C ASP A 263 4.20 -4.89 -10.16
N LYS A 264 5.42 -5.33 -9.81
CA LYS A 264 6.59 -5.21 -10.69
C LYS A 264 6.45 -6.12 -11.91
N ILE A 265 5.93 -7.34 -11.70
CA ILE A 265 5.64 -8.29 -12.78
C ILE A 265 4.59 -7.68 -13.72
N ALA A 266 3.46 -7.22 -13.17
CA ALA A 266 2.39 -6.57 -13.92
C ALA A 266 2.90 -5.37 -14.72
N ALA A 267 3.69 -4.49 -14.09
CA ALA A 267 4.21 -3.31 -14.75
C ALA A 267 5.15 -3.64 -15.92
N LYS A 268 5.92 -4.73 -15.80
CA LYS A 268 6.77 -5.23 -16.88
C LYS A 268 5.94 -5.78 -18.03
N GLU A 269 4.90 -6.57 -17.74
CA GLU A 269 4.03 -7.16 -18.75
C GLU A 269 3.24 -6.11 -19.54
N LYS A 270 2.78 -5.05 -18.88
CA LYS A 270 1.99 -3.98 -19.51
C LYS A 270 2.85 -2.83 -20.05
N GLY A 271 4.16 -2.87 -19.87
CA GLY A 271 5.08 -1.81 -20.30
C GLY A 271 4.93 -0.49 -19.53
N GLY A 272 4.33 -0.53 -18.33
CA GLY A 272 4.03 0.65 -17.52
C GLY A 272 3.19 0.31 -16.29
N ARG A 273 3.10 1.26 -15.34
CA ARG A 273 2.29 1.13 -14.11
C ARG A 273 0.81 1.43 -14.29
N VAL A 274 0.47 1.96 -15.46
CA VAL A 274 -0.89 2.32 -15.85
C VAL A 274 -1.10 1.73 -17.25
N PHE A 275 -2.32 1.32 -17.58
CA PHE A 275 -2.70 0.88 -18.92
C PHE A 275 -4.19 1.11 -19.18
N ILE A 276 -4.59 1.09 -20.45
CA ILE A 276 -6.01 1.09 -20.84
C ILE A 276 -6.44 -0.36 -21.09
N ARG A 277 -7.54 -0.77 -20.47
CA ARG A 277 -8.25 -2.01 -20.75
C ARG A 277 -9.54 -1.69 -21.50
N LYS A 278 -9.84 -2.43 -22.57
CA LYS A 278 -11.08 -2.27 -23.35
C LYS A 278 -12.13 -3.34 -23.06
N ASP A 279 -11.69 -4.47 -22.51
CA ASP A 279 -12.55 -5.59 -22.16
C ASP A 279 -12.45 -5.78 -20.65
N HIS A 280 -13.49 -5.37 -19.93
CA HIS A 280 -13.52 -5.38 -18.46
C HIS A 280 -13.59 -6.80 -17.89
N GLU A 281 -14.05 -7.78 -18.66
CA GLU A 281 -14.19 -9.17 -18.19
C GLU A 281 -12.88 -9.94 -18.31
N LYS A 282 -12.02 -9.51 -19.25
CA LYS A 282 -10.74 -10.16 -19.50
C LYS A 282 -9.69 -9.78 -18.45
N LYS A 283 -9.46 -10.72 -17.53
CA LYS A 283 -8.30 -10.68 -16.63
C LYS A 283 -6.99 -10.75 -17.42
N GLU A 284 -6.02 -9.97 -16.96
CA GLU A 284 -4.65 -9.97 -17.42
C GLU A 284 -3.89 -11.18 -16.86
N GLY A 285 -2.79 -11.56 -17.54
CA GLY A 285 -2.00 -12.74 -17.15
C GLY A 285 -1.50 -12.69 -15.71
N TYR A 286 -1.09 -11.52 -15.21
CA TYR A 286 -0.67 -11.35 -13.83
C TYR A 286 -1.81 -11.45 -12.81
N GLU A 287 -3.03 -11.05 -13.18
CA GLU A 287 -4.21 -11.20 -12.32
C GLU A 287 -4.59 -12.67 -12.19
N LEU A 288 -4.59 -13.42 -13.30
CA LEU A 288 -4.84 -14.86 -13.29
C LEU A 288 -3.78 -15.62 -12.48
N ARG A 289 -2.51 -15.20 -12.54
CA ARG A 289 -1.46 -15.78 -11.70
C ARG A 289 -1.63 -15.44 -10.23
N PHE A 290 -2.13 -14.24 -9.91
CA PHE A 290 -2.45 -13.88 -8.54
C PHE A 290 -3.55 -14.78 -7.98
N ASP A 291 -4.67 -14.93 -8.70
CA ASP A 291 -5.79 -15.79 -8.28
C ASP A 291 -5.35 -17.23 -8.05
N LYS A 292 -4.62 -17.82 -9.01
CA LYS A 292 -4.08 -19.19 -8.87
C LYS A 292 -3.11 -19.33 -7.70
N SER A 293 -2.36 -18.28 -7.39
CA SER A 293 -1.42 -18.29 -6.26
C SER A 293 -2.16 -18.23 -4.93
N VAL A 294 -3.29 -17.52 -4.85
CA VAL A 294 -4.19 -17.53 -3.70
C VAL A 294 -4.77 -18.93 -3.49
N GLU A 295 -5.33 -19.54 -4.54
CA GLU A 295 -5.88 -20.91 -4.47
C GLU A 295 -4.82 -21.94 -4.03
N ALA A 296 -3.60 -21.84 -4.58
CA ALA A 296 -2.49 -22.70 -4.17
C ALA A 296 -2.09 -22.48 -2.71
N TYR A 297 -2.08 -21.24 -2.24
CA TYR A 297 -1.78 -20.91 -0.84
C TYR A 297 -2.80 -21.55 0.11
N GLU A 298 -4.09 -21.40 -0.20
CA GLU A 298 -5.16 -21.97 0.61
C GLU A 298 -5.07 -23.49 0.67
N THR A 299 -4.82 -24.13 -0.48
CA THR A 299 -4.61 -25.58 -0.55
C THR A 299 -3.45 -26.02 0.35
N HIS A 300 -2.30 -25.33 0.27
CA HIS A 300 -1.14 -25.63 1.10
C HIS A 300 -1.37 -25.36 2.59
N LEU A 301 -2.19 -24.36 2.94
CA LEU A 301 -2.59 -24.11 4.33
C LEU A 301 -3.47 -25.24 4.87
N GLU A 302 -4.42 -25.75 4.08
CA GLU A 302 -5.25 -26.88 4.50
C GLU A 302 -4.44 -28.17 4.62
N ASP A 303 -3.54 -28.45 3.67
CA ASP A 303 -2.58 -29.56 3.78
C ASP A 303 -1.74 -29.46 5.05
N LEU A 304 -1.25 -28.26 5.35
CA LEU A 304 -0.46 -27.97 6.55
C LEU A 304 -1.28 -28.19 7.82
N LYS A 305 -2.55 -27.74 7.85
CA LYS A 305 -3.45 -28.00 8.97
C LYS A 305 -3.68 -29.49 9.18
N MET A 306 -3.97 -30.26 8.14
CA MET A 306 -4.15 -31.71 8.24
C MET A 306 -2.90 -32.39 8.80
N LEU A 307 -1.72 -32.00 8.30
CA LEU A 307 -0.45 -32.50 8.79
C LEU A 307 -0.10 -32.02 10.20
N LEU A 308 -0.83 -31.08 10.80
CA LEU A 308 -0.59 -30.56 12.16
C LEU A 308 -1.78 -30.85 13.09
N SER A 309 -2.80 -31.55 12.61
CA SER A 309 -3.86 -32.11 13.42
C SER A 309 -3.38 -33.40 14.05
N ASP A 310 -3.74 -33.63 15.30
CA ASP A 310 -3.40 -34.83 16.06
C ASP A 310 -4.12 -36.06 15.50
#